data_AF-A0A1F8FF53-F1
#
_entry.id   AF-A0A1F8FF53-F1
#
_cell.length_a   1.000
_cell.length_b   1.000
_cell.length_c   1.000
_cell.angle_alpha   90.00
_cell.angle_beta   90.00
_cell.angle_gamma   90.00
#
_symmetry.space_group_name_H-M   'P 1'
#
loop_
_entity.id
_entity.type
_entity.pdbx_description
1 polymer ?
#
loop_
_entity_poly.entity_id
_entity_poly.type
_entity_poly.pdbx_seq_one_letter_code
_entity_poly.pdbx_strand_id
1 'polypeptide(L)'
;MVNKRLLILILFLLFLLPVFAGAANYLDGALLRAEGDIKVYLINVNIKRWVSNIEVFNSNNFKWQDVKIVSKKEVAKIKEGEPLVLETVSPRPSPSASPSAKATEDKTEGAATPTPIASASPLPPVPAKINEILPPLDYIRADWIVSDITANYGRVGQKIIFKYSDKEKDKIENFRLYEKKPGDRYFAKIAEFEEVPSTGCEDIDIDGEWMLTEAGQCGYWTIQRMVPPGAVSSVASGVGRGRGTTAYLFSADYSVGDYTYYVAGVDQGGKETPASLEAKMVFLNPVSVLSPVDGQQISGVYPNFKWTIASGPPNDDAGWPADSMADYFVMISDDKNAQSPVWAKQLKILSGETERQLFYDGLGLNPAKKYKVNIYGRYRKSEYDPDYISIPFNIPEFWIKKPGLVSVFRNIFAEIFSLFF
;
A
#
# COMPACT_ATOMS: atom_id res chain seq x y z
N MET A 1 43.07 55.30 -9.33
CA MET A 1 42.20 55.48 -8.15
C MET A 1 40.75 55.55 -8.61
N VAL A 2 40.02 54.43 -8.53
CA VAL A 2 38.58 54.43 -8.90
C VAL A 2 37.82 55.20 -7.84
N ASN A 3 37.05 56.20 -8.27
CA ASN A 3 36.34 57.12 -7.40
C ASN A 3 35.29 56.35 -6.58
N LYS A 4 35.47 56.26 -5.25
CA LYS A 4 34.59 55.53 -4.32
C LYS A 4 33.11 55.93 -4.47
N ARG A 5 32.82 57.14 -4.99
CA ARG A 5 31.46 57.62 -5.28
C ARG A 5 30.85 57.04 -6.56
N LEU A 6 31.65 56.64 -7.55
CA LEU A 6 31.16 56.04 -8.79
C LEU A 6 30.82 54.54 -8.59
N LEU A 7 31.55 53.84 -7.73
CA LEU A 7 31.27 52.44 -7.38
C LEU A 7 29.97 52.29 -6.56
N ILE A 8 29.68 53.26 -5.68
CA ILE A 8 28.42 53.29 -4.90
C ILE A 8 27.22 53.57 -5.81
N LEU A 9 27.36 54.41 -6.83
CA LEU A 9 26.28 54.68 -7.79
C LEU A 9 25.97 53.47 -8.69
N ILE A 10 26.98 52.68 -9.08
CA ILE A 10 26.78 51.45 -9.87
C ILE A 10 26.15 50.33 -9.00
N LEU A 11 26.51 50.24 -7.71
CA LEU A 11 25.86 49.32 -6.77
C LEU A 11 24.42 49.74 -6.42
N PHE A 12 24.09 51.03 -6.46
CA PHE A 12 22.72 51.53 -6.25
C PHE A 12 21.85 51.38 -7.51
N LEU A 13 22.44 51.46 -8.71
CA LEU A 13 21.72 51.21 -9.97
C LEU A 13 21.40 49.72 -10.17
N LEU A 14 22.18 48.81 -9.58
CA LEU A 14 21.89 47.37 -9.50
C LEU A 14 20.86 47.00 -8.43
N PHE A 15 20.44 47.94 -7.57
CA PHE A 15 19.41 47.74 -6.53
C PHE A 15 18.06 48.40 -6.87
N LEU A 16 17.96 49.05 -8.04
CA LEU A 16 16.78 49.78 -8.51
C LEU A 16 16.16 49.19 -9.79
N LEU A 17 16.46 47.93 -10.11
CA LEU A 17 15.55 47.15 -10.93
C LEU A 17 14.44 46.64 -10.01
N PRO A 18 13.18 47.10 -10.14
CA PRO A 18 12.09 46.34 -9.57
C PRO A 18 12.17 44.99 -10.28
N VAL A 19 12.47 43.93 -9.53
CA VAL A 19 12.12 42.59 -9.95
C VAL A 19 10.63 42.69 -10.23
N PHE A 20 10.25 42.69 -11.52
CA PHE A 20 8.88 42.43 -11.93
C PHE A 20 8.57 41.01 -11.47
N ALA A 21 8.19 40.89 -10.20
CA ALA A 21 7.48 39.74 -9.71
C ALA A 21 6.12 39.84 -10.37
N GLY A 22 5.98 39.20 -11.53
CA GLY A 22 4.66 38.96 -12.12
C GLY A 22 3.78 38.35 -11.03
N ALA A 23 2.80 39.11 -10.56
CA ALA A 23 1.64 38.52 -9.91
C ALA A 23 0.93 37.77 -11.03
N ALA A 24 1.09 36.44 -11.05
CA ALA A 24 0.32 35.60 -11.95
C ALA A 24 -1.15 35.75 -11.59
N ASN A 25 -1.87 36.60 -12.33
CA ASN A 25 -3.32 36.68 -12.26
C ASN A 25 -3.87 35.50 -13.05
N TYR A 26 -4.18 34.41 -12.36
CA TYR A 26 -4.86 33.27 -12.96
C TYR A 26 -6.33 33.62 -13.18
N LEU A 27 -6.88 33.18 -14.32
CA LEU A 27 -8.30 33.37 -14.62
C LEU A 27 -9.17 32.58 -13.64
N ASP A 28 -10.37 33.07 -13.37
CA ASP A 28 -11.38 32.32 -12.65
C ASP A 28 -11.70 31.01 -13.40
N GLY A 29 -11.77 29.90 -12.66
CA GLY A 29 -11.88 28.56 -13.20
C GLY A 29 -10.54 27.88 -13.50
N ALA A 30 -9.39 28.56 -13.34
CA ALA A 30 -8.09 27.93 -13.52
C ALA A 30 -7.83 26.86 -12.45
N LEU A 31 -7.29 25.72 -12.86
CA LEU A 31 -6.84 24.66 -11.95
C LEU A 31 -5.32 24.78 -11.79
N LEU A 32 -4.84 24.91 -10.56
CA LEU A 32 -3.42 25.01 -10.25
C LEU A 32 -2.95 23.87 -9.36
N ARG A 33 -1.72 23.40 -9.58
CA ARG A 33 -1.01 22.49 -8.69
C ARG A 33 0.37 23.06 -8.41
N ALA A 34 0.79 23.06 -7.14
CA ALA A 34 2.17 23.45 -6.84
C ALA A 34 3.14 22.35 -7.27
N GLU A 35 4.31 22.71 -7.80
CA GLU A 35 5.38 21.77 -8.15
C GLU A 35 5.76 20.87 -6.96
N GLY A 36 5.75 19.55 -7.16
CA GLY A 36 5.99 18.57 -6.08
C GLY A 36 4.91 18.54 -4.99
N ASP A 37 3.72 19.10 -5.24
CA ASP A 37 2.52 18.96 -4.41
C ASP A 37 1.43 18.23 -5.19
N ILE A 38 0.55 17.53 -4.47
CA ILE A 38 -0.57 16.75 -5.03
C ILE A 38 -1.90 17.52 -4.96
N LYS A 39 -1.96 18.63 -4.22
CA LYS A 39 -3.18 19.43 -4.11
C LYS A 39 -3.47 20.19 -5.40
N VAL A 40 -4.66 19.96 -5.94
CA VAL A 40 -5.22 20.79 -7.02
C VAL A 40 -6.12 21.87 -6.43
N TYR A 41 -5.92 23.09 -6.87
CA TYR A 41 -6.67 24.26 -6.45
C TYR A 41 -7.47 24.82 -7.61
N LEU A 42 -8.76 25.06 -7.39
CA LEU A 42 -9.57 25.88 -8.29
C LEU A 42 -9.40 27.34 -7.90
N ILE A 43 -9.11 28.20 -8.87
CA ILE A 43 -9.06 29.65 -8.67
C ILE A 43 -10.45 30.23 -8.89
N ASN A 44 -11.03 30.79 -7.82
CA ASN A 44 -12.32 31.49 -7.85
C ASN A 44 -12.17 32.88 -7.25
N VAL A 45 -12.36 33.94 -8.00
CA VAL A 45 -12.32 35.34 -7.55
C VAL A 45 -11.04 35.63 -6.74
N ASN A 46 -9.88 35.29 -7.31
CA ASN A 46 -8.54 35.43 -6.68
C ASN A 46 -8.33 34.67 -5.35
N ILE A 47 -9.19 33.72 -5.00
CA ILE A 47 -8.93 32.76 -3.92
C ILE A 47 -8.67 31.38 -4.50
N LYS A 48 -7.75 30.65 -3.89
CA LYS A 48 -7.51 29.25 -4.22
C LYS A 48 -8.40 28.39 -3.32
N ARG A 49 -9.26 27.58 -3.92
CA ARG A 49 -10.10 26.60 -3.23
C ARG A 49 -9.53 25.23 -3.49
N TRP A 50 -9.18 24.51 -2.44
CA TRP A 50 -8.68 23.15 -2.61
C TRP A 50 -9.79 22.22 -3.10
N VAL A 51 -9.54 21.50 -4.20
CA VAL A 51 -10.40 20.40 -4.66
C VAL A 51 -10.12 19.19 -3.77
N SER A 52 -11.03 18.91 -2.84
CA SER A 52 -10.73 18.04 -1.67
C SER A 52 -10.47 16.57 -2.01
N ASN A 53 -11.02 16.06 -3.11
CA ASN A 53 -10.82 14.69 -3.60
C ASN A 53 -11.11 14.56 -5.11
N ILE A 54 -10.87 13.36 -5.66
CA ILE A 54 -11.08 13.07 -7.09
C ILE A 54 -12.57 13.04 -7.45
N GLU A 55 -13.44 12.67 -6.53
CA GLU A 55 -14.89 12.64 -6.77
C GLU A 55 -15.43 14.05 -7.00
N VAL A 56 -14.96 15.05 -6.24
CA VAL A 56 -15.25 16.48 -6.46
C VAL A 56 -14.63 16.94 -7.77
N PHE A 57 -13.41 16.51 -8.08
CA PHE A 57 -12.75 16.87 -9.34
C PHE A 57 -13.57 16.38 -10.56
N ASN A 58 -13.97 15.11 -10.54
CA ASN A 58 -14.77 14.48 -11.58
C ASN A 58 -16.20 15.02 -11.63
N SER A 59 -16.85 15.24 -10.48
CA SER A 59 -18.21 15.78 -10.42
C SER A 59 -18.31 17.21 -10.96
N ASN A 60 -17.22 17.97 -10.84
CA ASN A 60 -17.11 19.31 -11.41
C ASN A 60 -16.62 19.30 -12.87
N ASN A 61 -16.50 18.12 -13.49
CA ASN A 61 -16.01 17.91 -14.86
C ASN A 61 -14.62 18.53 -15.12
N PHE A 62 -13.79 18.62 -14.09
CA PHE A 62 -12.42 19.07 -14.25
C PHE A 62 -11.60 18.03 -15.00
N LYS A 63 -10.65 18.49 -15.81
CA LYS A 63 -9.75 17.62 -16.56
C LYS A 63 -8.33 17.85 -16.08
N TRP A 64 -7.58 16.78 -15.88
CA TRP A 64 -6.18 16.86 -15.44
C TRP A 64 -5.30 17.65 -16.41
N GLN A 65 -5.65 17.63 -17.70
CA GLN A 65 -5.03 18.42 -18.77
C GLN A 65 -5.12 19.94 -18.53
N ASP A 66 -6.15 20.39 -17.82
CA ASP A 66 -6.40 21.81 -17.54
C ASP A 66 -5.66 22.28 -16.26
N VAL A 67 -4.99 21.36 -15.54
CA VAL A 67 -4.24 21.64 -14.31
C VAL A 67 -2.85 22.20 -14.65
N LYS A 68 -2.63 23.47 -14.31
CA LYS A 68 -1.35 24.14 -14.49
C LYS A 68 -0.44 23.91 -13.30
N ILE A 69 0.75 23.37 -13.55
CA ILE A 69 1.81 23.24 -12.55
C ILE A 69 2.50 24.60 -12.40
N VAL A 70 2.56 25.10 -11.18
CA VAL A 70 3.16 26.41 -10.85
C VAL A 70 4.05 26.26 -9.62
N SER A 71 4.94 27.22 -9.36
CA SER A 71 5.85 27.10 -8.22
C SER A 71 5.10 27.17 -6.88
N LYS A 72 5.64 26.52 -5.83
CA LYS A 72 5.08 26.63 -4.45
C LYS A 72 4.94 28.08 -3.98
N LYS A 73 5.86 28.95 -4.41
CA LYS A 73 5.85 30.39 -4.10
C LYS A 73 4.69 31.13 -4.77
N GLU A 74 4.24 30.70 -5.95
CA GLU A 74 3.12 31.31 -6.66
C GLU A 74 1.78 30.91 -6.04
N VAL A 75 1.57 29.62 -5.74
CA VAL A 75 0.36 29.16 -5.05
C VAL A 75 0.23 29.78 -3.65
N ALA A 76 1.35 29.97 -2.94
CA ALA A 76 1.35 30.58 -1.60
C ALA A 76 0.91 32.06 -1.60
N LYS A 77 1.03 32.78 -2.72
CA LYS A 77 0.60 34.18 -2.84
C LYS A 77 -0.92 34.34 -2.99
N ILE A 78 -1.63 33.29 -3.39
CA ILE A 78 -3.09 33.32 -3.58
C ILE A 78 -3.76 33.02 -2.23
N LYS A 79 -4.75 33.84 -1.87
CA LYS A 79 -5.50 33.71 -0.61
C LYS A 79 -6.22 32.35 -0.58
N GLU A 80 -6.07 31.60 0.51
CA GLU A 80 -6.79 30.34 0.73
C GLU A 80 -8.29 30.62 0.94
N GLY A 81 -9.15 29.87 0.25
CA GLY A 81 -10.60 29.85 0.46
C GLY A 81 -11.09 28.48 0.93
N GLU A 82 -12.39 28.39 1.22
CA GLU A 82 -13.03 27.13 1.64
C GLU A 82 -12.87 26.03 0.56
N PRO A 83 -12.55 24.78 0.96
CA PRO A 83 -12.37 23.68 0.03
C PRO A 83 -13.67 23.33 -0.69
N LEU A 84 -13.57 22.83 -1.91
CA LEU A 84 -14.68 22.26 -2.66
C LEU A 84 -14.93 20.84 -2.16
N VAL A 85 -16.13 20.58 -1.65
CA VAL A 85 -16.62 19.28 -1.18
C VAL A 85 -17.90 18.95 -1.93
N LEU A 86 -18.25 17.66 -2.05
CA LEU A 86 -19.53 17.25 -2.63
C LEU A 86 -20.67 17.73 -1.73
N GLU A 87 -21.65 18.45 -2.28
CA GLU A 87 -22.87 18.75 -1.53
C GLU A 87 -23.61 17.45 -1.24
N THR A 88 -23.64 17.06 0.04
CA THR A 88 -24.37 15.87 0.49
C THR A 88 -25.85 16.20 0.56
N VAL A 89 -26.62 15.71 -0.40
CA VAL A 89 -28.08 15.71 -0.31
C VAL A 89 -28.48 14.84 0.88
N SER A 90 -29.02 15.44 1.95
CA SER A 90 -29.46 14.73 3.16
C SER A 90 -30.54 13.67 2.85
N PRO A 91 -30.49 12.45 3.43
CA PRO A 91 -31.51 11.44 3.21
C PRO A 91 -32.75 11.67 4.08
N ARG A 92 -33.93 11.67 3.45
CA ARG A 92 -35.25 11.57 4.09
C ARG A 92 -35.59 10.08 4.32
N PRO A 93 -36.24 9.69 5.44
CA PRO A 93 -36.42 8.28 5.80
C PRO A 93 -37.51 7.59 4.97
N SER A 94 -37.28 6.32 4.64
CA SER A 94 -38.28 5.39 4.07
C SER A 94 -39.01 4.62 5.18
N PRO A 95 -40.31 4.31 5.04
CA PRO A 95 -41.01 3.45 5.99
C PRO A 95 -41.01 1.97 5.57
N SER A 96 -40.54 1.16 6.52
CA SER A 96 -41.11 -0.07 7.09
C SER A 96 -41.55 -1.25 6.20
N ALA A 97 -41.04 -2.41 6.62
CA ALA A 97 -41.21 -3.76 6.08
C ALA A 97 -42.55 -4.45 6.40
N SER A 98 -42.89 -5.50 5.64
CA SER A 98 -43.22 -6.83 6.22
C SER A 98 -43.24 -7.99 5.20
N PRO A 99 -43.11 -9.26 5.66
CA PRO A 99 -42.77 -10.43 4.86
C PRO A 99 -43.87 -11.53 4.80
N SER A 100 -43.80 -12.40 3.79
CA SER A 100 -44.36 -13.78 3.72
C SER A 100 -44.21 -14.28 2.27
N ALA A 101 -44.06 -15.56 1.92
CA ALA A 101 -43.79 -16.82 2.59
C ALA A 101 -43.59 -17.88 1.47
N LYS A 102 -42.94 -18.99 1.82
CA LYS A 102 -43.08 -20.37 1.32
C LYS A 102 -42.58 -20.80 -0.08
N ALA A 103 -41.60 -21.69 0.03
CA ALA A 103 -41.23 -22.87 -0.77
C ALA A 103 -42.29 -23.49 -1.71
N THR A 104 -41.81 -23.94 -2.87
CA THR A 104 -42.22 -25.22 -3.47
C THR A 104 -41.03 -25.82 -4.22
N GLU A 105 -40.73 -27.07 -3.87
CA GLU A 105 -39.85 -28.02 -4.56
C GLU A 105 -40.43 -28.39 -5.93
N ASP A 106 -39.59 -28.50 -6.97
CA ASP A 106 -39.77 -29.56 -7.97
C ASP A 106 -38.43 -30.00 -8.56
N LYS A 107 -38.31 -31.32 -8.72
CA LYS A 107 -37.17 -32.11 -9.20
C LYS A 107 -37.38 -32.35 -10.70
N THR A 108 -36.38 -32.14 -11.56
CA THR A 108 -36.15 -33.07 -12.69
C THR A 108 -34.67 -33.10 -13.08
N GLU A 109 -34.21 -34.33 -13.21
CA GLU A 109 -32.88 -34.84 -13.49
C GLU A 109 -32.62 -34.91 -15.00
N GLY A 110 -31.39 -34.67 -15.44
CA GLY A 110 -31.00 -34.77 -16.86
C GLY A 110 -29.49 -34.74 -17.04
N ALA A 111 -28.89 -35.93 -17.06
CA ALA A 111 -27.46 -36.17 -17.20
C ALA A 111 -26.93 -35.87 -18.61
N ALA A 112 -25.75 -35.24 -18.69
CA ALA A 112 -24.82 -35.39 -19.80
C ALA A 112 -23.38 -35.14 -19.33
N THR A 113 -22.54 -36.17 -19.50
CA THR A 113 -21.09 -36.17 -19.28
C THR A 113 -20.38 -35.26 -20.29
N PRO A 114 -19.22 -34.66 -19.94
CA PRO A 114 -18.17 -34.49 -20.95
C PRO A 114 -16.81 -35.02 -20.48
N THR A 115 -16.18 -35.75 -21.40
CA THR A 115 -14.79 -36.22 -21.41
C THR A 115 -13.83 -35.03 -21.59
N PRO A 116 -12.59 -35.07 -21.05
CA PRO A 116 -11.72 -33.90 -21.00
C PRO A 116 -11.06 -33.64 -22.36
N ILE A 117 -11.21 -32.42 -22.87
CA ILE A 117 -10.45 -31.92 -24.03
C ILE A 117 -9.25 -31.13 -23.50
N ALA A 118 -8.12 -31.34 -24.17
CA ALA A 118 -6.78 -30.91 -23.84
C ALA A 118 -6.64 -29.43 -23.42
N SER A 119 -5.82 -29.23 -22.39
CA SER A 119 -5.34 -27.97 -21.84
C SER A 119 -4.45 -27.24 -22.85
N ALA A 120 -5.01 -26.25 -23.54
CA ALA A 120 -4.30 -25.10 -24.06
C ALA A 120 -5.00 -23.87 -23.50
N SER A 121 -4.31 -23.09 -22.66
CA SER A 121 -4.81 -21.82 -22.13
C SER A 121 -5.14 -20.86 -23.28
N PRO A 122 -6.39 -20.39 -23.46
CA PRO A 122 -6.67 -19.32 -24.40
C PRO A 122 -6.68 -17.99 -23.65
N LEU A 123 -5.78 -17.09 -24.07
CA LEU A 123 -5.75 -15.68 -23.68
C LEU A 123 -7.15 -15.03 -23.74
N PRO A 124 -7.51 -14.09 -22.84
CA PRO A 124 -8.76 -13.33 -22.92
C PRO A 124 -8.82 -12.38 -24.15
N PRO A 125 -10.02 -11.92 -24.54
CA PRO A 125 -10.26 -11.33 -25.85
C PRO A 125 -10.07 -9.80 -25.83
N VAL A 126 -8.84 -9.34 -26.03
CA VAL A 126 -8.46 -8.28 -26.98
C VAL A 126 -6.97 -8.49 -27.22
N PRO A 127 -6.50 -9.05 -28.36
CA PRO A 127 -5.07 -9.10 -28.56
C PRO A 127 -4.60 -7.66 -28.78
N ALA A 128 -3.85 -7.13 -27.83
CA ALA A 128 -2.86 -6.14 -28.19
C ALA A 128 -2.13 -6.67 -29.42
N LYS A 129 -1.98 -5.85 -30.46
CA LYS A 129 -1.22 -6.26 -31.63
C LYS A 129 0.20 -6.57 -31.14
N ILE A 130 0.67 -7.80 -31.31
CA ILE A 130 2.00 -8.19 -30.83
C ILE A 130 3.06 -7.78 -31.87
N ASN A 131 4.14 -7.21 -31.40
CA ASN A 131 5.38 -7.03 -32.15
C ASN A 131 6.31 -8.21 -31.86
N GLU A 132 6.24 -9.24 -32.70
CA GLU A 132 7.06 -10.46 -32.58
C GLU A 132 8.56 -10.24 -32.82
N ILE A 133 8.95 -9.06 -33.31
CA ILE A 133 10.37 -8.70 -33.53
C ILE A 133 11.04 -8.35 -32.20
N LEU A 134 10.29 -7.76 -31.27
CA LEU A 134 10.81 -7.38 -29.96
C LEU A 134 10.74 -8.57 -28.99
N PRO A 135 11.78 -8.79 -28.16
CA PRO A 135 11.77 -9.88 -27.19
C PRO A 135 10.81 -9.59 -26.02
N PRO A 136 10.37 -10.63 -25.27
CA PRO A 136 9.76 -10.42 -23.96
C PRO A 136 10.78 -9.85 -22.96
N LEU A 137 10.29 -9.46 -21.78
CA LEU A 137 11.13 -9.03 -20.66
C LEU A 137 12.12 -10.12 -20.22
N ASP A 138 13.32 -9.70 -19.82
CA ASP A 138 14.40 -10.58 -19.37
C ASP A 138 14.13 -11.17 -17.98
N TYR A 139 13.41 -10.43 -17.14
CA TYR A 139 13.15 -10.78 -15.75
C TYR A 139 11.87 -10.13 -15.24
N ILE A 140 11.16 -10.83 -14.37
CA ILE A 140 10.03 -10.29 -13.61
C ILE A 140 9.88 -11.04 -12.28
N ARG A 141 9.54 -10.30 -11.22
CA ARG A 141 9.25 -10.79 -9.88
C ARG A 141 8.13 -9.98 -9.25
N ALA A 142 7.31 -10.62 -8.43
CA ALA A 142 6.22 -10.00 -7.68
C ALA A 142 6.47 -10.17 -6.18
N ASP A 143 6.49 -9.07 -5.42
CA ASP A 143 6.79 -8.98 -3.99
C ASP A 143 5.60 -8.42 -3.20
N TRP A 144 5.36 -9.00 -2.03
CA TRP A 144 4.66 -8.32 -0.95
C TRP A 144 5.61 -7.34 -0.24
N ILE A 145 5.08 -6.16 0.08
CA ILE A 145 5.77 -5.14 0.88
C ILE A 145 5.09 -5.06 2.24
N VAL A 146 5.86 -5.12 3.31
CA VAL A 146 5.39 -4.92 4.69
C VAL A 146 6.23 -3.83 5.34
N SER A 147 5.59 -3.01 6.17
CA SER A 147 6.25 -1.92 6.89
C SER A 147 6.38 -2.24 8.38
N ASP A 148 7.50 -1.80 8.98
CA ASP A 148 7.77 -1.82 10.41
C ASP A 148 7.18 -0.61 11.17
N ILE A 149 6.67 0.38 10.43
CA ILE A 149 5.96 1.54 10.98
C ILE A 149 4.65 1.07 11.60
N THR A 150 4.41 1.46 12.85
CA THR A 150 3.27 0.97 13.65
C THR A 150 1.91 1.32 13.03
N ALA A 151 1.81 2.47 12.37
CA ALA A 151 0.60 2.89 11.66
C ALA A 151 0.23 1.97 10.48
N ASN A 152 1.21 1.22 9.96
CA ASN A 152 1.06 0.29 8.84
C ASN A 152 0.94 -1.18 9.30
N TYR A 153 0.88 -1.45 10.61
CA TYR A 153 0.66 -2.83 11.08
C TYR A 153 -0.67 -3.36 10.55
N GLY A 154 -0.67 -4.62 10.09
CA GLY A 154 -1.82 -5.24 9.42
C GLY A 154 -2.06 -4.75 8.00
N ARG A 155 -1.12 -4.01 7.41
CA ARG A 155 -1.19 -3.55 6.03
C ARG A 155 -0.08 -4.14 5.18
N VAL A 156 -0.38 -4.36 3.91
CA VAL A 156 0.56 -4.91 2.94
C VAL A 156 0.46 -4.13 1.62
N GLY A 157 1.57 -4.02 0.90
CA GLY A 157 1.65 -3.44 -0.43
C GLY A 157 2.07 -4.47 -1.48
N GLN A 158 1.87 -4.13 -2.75
CA GLN A 158 2.25 -4.98 -3.89
C GLN A 158 3.32 -4.27 -4.71
N LYS A 159 4.35 -5.02 -5.11
CA LYS A 159 5.46 -4.50 -5.90
C LYS A 159 5.90 -5.51 -6.95
N ILE A 160 6.01 -5.07 -8.19
CA ILE A 160 6.49 -5.84 -9.33
C ILE A 160 7.84 -5.25 -9.71
N ILE A 161 8.86 -6.08 -9.80
CA ILE A 161 10.21 -5.70 -10.23
C ILE A 161 10.47 -6.41 -11.54
N PHE A 162 10.96 -5.70 -12.54
CA PHE A 162 11.22 -6.32 -13.83
C PHE A 162 12.42 -5.69 -14.54
N LYS A 163 12.96 -6.44 -15.49
CA LYS A 163 14.07 -6.02 -16.34
C LYS A 163 13.69 -6.16 -17.80
N TYR A 164 14.03 -5.16 -18.61
CA TYR A 164 13.94 -5.21 -20.06
C TYR A 164 15.30 -4.91 -20.68
N SER A 165 15.57 -5.46 -21.86
CA SER A 165 16.88 -5.35 -22.50
C SER A 165 17.21 -3.90 -22.85
N ASP A 166 18.33 -3.38 -22.33
CA ASP A 166 18.82 -2.04 -22.66
C ASP A 166 19.07 -1.83 -24.16
N LYS A 167 19.33 -2.92 -24.91
CA LYS A 167 19.55 -2.87 -26.37
C LYS A 167 18.30 -2.47 -27.15
N GLU A 168 17.13 -2.76 -26.58
CA GLU A 168 15.83 -2.57 -27.21
C GLU A 168 15.02 -1.47 -26.51
N LYS A 169 15.59 -0.85 -25.45
CA LYS A 169 14.93 0.17 -24.63
C LYS A 169 14.41 1.34 -25.46
N ASP A 170 15.20 1.84 -26.41
CA ASP A 170 14.81 2.97 -27.26
C ASP A 170 13.66 2.64 -28.23
N LYS A 171 13.28 1.36 -28.34
CA LYS A 171 12.15 0.90 -29.16
C LYS A 171 10.87 0.72 -28.35
N ILE A 172 10.95 0.85 -27.02
CA ILE A 172 9.82 0.78 -26.11
C ILE A 172 9.43 2.20 -25.69
N GLU A 173 8.16 2.54 -25.93
CA GLU A 173 7.56 3.82 -25.56
C GLU A 173 7.05 3.80 -24.11
N ASN A 174 6.42 2.69 -23.70
CA ASN A 174 5.92 2.52 -22.34
C ASN A 174 5.76 1.04 -21.94
N PHE A 175 5.20 0.80 -20.74
CA PHE A 175 4.85 -0.53 -20.26
C PHE A 175 3.37 -0.64 -19.89
N ARG A 176 2.84 -1.86 -19.98
CA ARG A 176 1.51 -2.23 -19.48
C ARG A 176 1.63 -3.32 -18.44
N LEU A 177 0.86 -3.18 -17.35
CA LEU A 177 0.76 -4.18 -16.30
C LEU A 177 -0.56 -4.92 -16.41
N TYR A 178 -0.46 -6.24 -16.32
CA TYR A 178 -1.59 -7.15 -16.32
C TYR A 178 -1.64 -7.97 -15.04
N GLU A 179 -2.84 -8.14 -14.48
CA GLU A 179 -3.08 -8.90 -13.26
C GLU A 179 -4.20 -9.90 -13.47
N LYS A 180 -4.03 -11.08 -12.87
CA LYS A 180 -5.08 -12.07 -12.65
C LYS A 180 -5.21 -12.27 -11.14
N LYS A 181 -6.33 -11.85 -10.56
CA LYS A 181 -6.59 -11.96 -9.11
C LYS A 181 -7.03 -13.38 -8.72
N PRO A 182 -7.03 -13.72 -7.43
CA PRO A 182 -7.61 -14.97 -6.97
C PRO A 182 -9.05 -15.14 -7.44
N GLY A 183 -9.33 -16.26 -8.12
CA GLY A 183 -10.65 -16.58 -8.68
C GLY A 183 -10.92 -16.03 -10.08
N ASP A 184 -10.08 -15.13 -10.60
CA ASP A 184 -10.22 -14.63 -11.97
C ASP A 184 -9.81 -15.69 -12.99
N ARG A 185 -10.59 -15.80 -14.07
CA ARG A 185 -10.27 -16.70 -15.19
C ARG A 185 -9.22 -16.13 -16.13
N TYR A 186 -9.04 -14.81 -16.11
CA TYR A 186 -8.36 -14.06 -17.16
C TYR A 186 -7.54 -12.93 -16.58
N PHE A 187 -6.45 -12.58 -17.26
CA PHE A 187 -5.73 -11.35 -16.95
C PHE A 187 -6.53 -10.13 -17.39
N ALA A 188 -6.48 -9.08 -16.58
CA ALA A 188 -6.96 -7.75 -16.90
C ALA A 188 -5.77 -6.78 -16.99
N LYS A 189 -5.80 -5.87 -17.96
CA LYS A 189 -4.88 -4.72 -17.96
C LYS A 189 -5.27 -3.80 -16.81
N ILE A 190 -4.37 -3.62 -15.86
CA ILE A 190 -4.61 -2.84 -14.64
C ILE A 190 -3.82 -1.53 -14.59
N ALA A 191 -2.79 -1.40 -15.44
CA ALA A 191 -2.09 -0.14 -15.65
C ALA A 191 -1.51 -0.06 -17.07
N GLU A 192 -1.48 1.15 -17.63
CA GLU A 192 -0.72 1.54 -18.80
C GLU A 192 0.00 2.86 -18.50
N PHE A 193 1.32 2.80 -18.56
CA PHE A 193 2.18 3.95 -18.28
C PHE A 193 2.29 4.82 -19.53
N GLU A 194 2.37 6.14 -19.37
CA GLU A 194 2.57 7.09 -20.47
C GLU A 194 4.03 7.13 -20.93
N GLU A 195 4.98 6.91 -20.03
CA GLU A 195 6.41 7.00 -20.31
C GLU A 195 7.25 5.92 -19.60
N VAL A 196 8.43 5.62 -20.15
CA VAL A 196 9.44 4.82 -19.47
C VAL A 196 10.36 5.75 -18.67
N PRO A 197 10.35 5.70 -17.33
CA PRO A 197 11.26 6.49 -16.51
C PRO A 197 12.72 6.35 -16.94
N SER A 198 13.40 7.50 -17.11
CA SER A 198 14.77 7.53 -17.63
C SER A 198 15.79 7.04 -16.60
N THR A 199 16.93 6.54 -17.08
CA THR A 199 18.04 6.11 -16.22
C THR A 199 18.76 7.34 -15.67
N GLY A 200 18.69 7.57 -14.35
CA GLY A 200 19.49 8.60 -13.70
C GLY A 200 18.77 9.75 -12.97
N CYS A 201 17.58 9.50 -12.40
CA CYS A 201 16.97 10.16 -11.22
C CYS A 201 15.55 10.73 -11.45
N GLU A 202 14.64 10.34 -10.54
CA GLU A 202 13.35 10.96 -10.17
C GLU A 202 12.15 10.89 -11.12
N ASP A 203 12.27 10.31 -12.31
CA ASP A 203 11.09 10.10 -13.18
C ASP A 203 10.17 9.03 -12.58
N ILE A 204 8.91 9.41 -12.39
CA ILE A 204 7.83 8.57 -11.87
C ILE A 204 6.66 8.71 -12.80
N ASP A 205 6.13 7.58 -13.25
CA ASP A 205 4.89 7.53 -13.98
C ASP A 205 3.79 6.86 -13.14
N ILE A 206 2.56 7.35 -13.26
CA ILE A 206 1.43 6.95 -12.41
C ILE A 206 0.21 6.72 -13.29
N ASP A 207 -0.32 5.50 -13.25
CA ASP A 207 -1.64 5.17 -13.79
C ASP A 207 -2.54 4.60 -12.69
N GLY A 208 -3.58 5.34 -12.35
CA GLY A 208 -4.51 4.99 -11.27
C GLY A 208 -3.82 4.75 -9.92
N GLU A 209 -3.87 3.51 -9.45
CA GLU A 209 -3.24 3.06 -8.20
C GLU A 209 -1.83 2.50 -8.41
N TRP A 210 -1.23 2.61 -9.60
CA TRP A 210 0.05 2.00 -9.90
C TRP A 210 1.08 3.05 -10.26
N MET A 211 2.26 2.89 -9.69
CA MET A 211 3.40 3.78 -9.88
C MET A 211 4.56 3.01 -10.49
N LEU A 212 5.05 3.46 -11.63
CA LEU A 212 6.26 2.96 -12.28
C LEU A 212 7.44 3.88 -11.93
N THR A 213 8.50 3.29 -11.40
CA THR A 213 9.77 3.99 -11.11
C THR A 213 10.95 3.17 -11.62
N GLU A 214 12.09 3.82 -11.82
CA GLU A 214 13.37 3.11 -12.00
C GLU A 214 13.80 2.45 -10.67
N ALA A 215 14.41 1.27 -10.74
CA ALA A 215 14.72 0.45 -9.56
C ALA A 215 16.18 0.61 -9.05
N GLY A 216 16.84 1.73 -9.36
CA GLY A 216 18.19 2.07 -8.89
C GLY A 216 19.35 1.27 -9.52
N GLN A 217 19.05 0.26 -10.33
CA GLN A 217 20.01 -0.44 -11.20
C GLN A 217 19.60 -0.25 -12.65
N CYS A 218 20.56 0.04 -13.53
CA CYS A 218 20.29 0.23 -14.96
C CYS A 218 19.49 -0.95 -15.55
N GLY A 219 18.40 -0.62 -16.25
CA GLY A 219 17.54 -1.59 -16.92
C GLY A 219 16.51 -2.28 -16.02
N TYR A 220 16.42 -1.93 -14.74
CA TYR A 220 15.36 -2.41 -13.84
C TYR A 220 14.34 -1.32 -13.54
N TRP A 221 13.07 -1.73 -13.54
CA TRP A 221 11.95 -0.90 -13.14
C TRP A 221 11.14 -1.59 -12.05
N THR A 222 10.45 -0.77 -11.27
CA THR A 222 9.53 -1.19 -10.22
C THR A 222 8.16 -0.61 -10.50
N ILE A 223 7.14 -1.46 -10.54
CA ILE A 223 5.75 -1.04 -10.48
C ILE A 223 5.24 -1.33 -9.06
N GLN A 224 4.81 -0.30 -8.35
CA GLN A 224 4.32 -0.42 -6.99
C GLN A 224 2.88 0.07 -6.90
N ARG A 225 2.03 -0.71 -6.23
CA ARG A 225 0.68 -0.24 -5.93
C ARG A 225 0.74 0.86 -4.88
N MET A 226 0.10 1.97 -5.18
CA MET A 226 -0.10 3.09 -4.30
C MET A 226 -1.51 3.08 -3.73
N VAL A 227 -1.62 3.60 -2.51
CA VAL A 227 -2.86 4.04 -1.91
C VAL A 227 -2.92 5.56 -2.11
N PRO A 228 -3.80 6.06 -3.00
CA PRO A 228 -3.98 7.49 -3.16
C PRO A 228 -4.34 8.12 -1.81
N PRO A 229 -3.79 9.30 -1.45
CA PRO A 229 -4.22 10.00 -0.25
C PRO A 229 -5.70 10.36 -0.36
N GLY A 230 -6.57 9.54 0.27
CA GLY A 230 -8.02 9.69 0.24
C GLY A 230 -8.82 8.39 0.01
N ALA A 231 -8.20 7.30 -0.44
CA ALA A 231 -8.90 6.05 -0.76
C ALA A 231 -9.43 5.26 0.46
N VAL A 232 -9.20 5.74 1.69
CA VAL A 232 -9.81 5.17 2.90
C VAL A 232 -11.09 5.93 3.22
N SER A 233 -12.21 5.46 2.67
CA SER A 233 -13.52 5.85 3.16
C SER A 233 -13.72 5.23 4.55
N SER A 234 -14.02 6.10 5.51
CA SER A 234 -14.60 5.82 6.83
C SER A 234 -13.66 5.53 8.04
N VAL A 235 -13.55 6.57 8.88
CA VAL A 235 -13.59 6.51 10.35
C VAL A 235 -12.53 5.67 11.08
N ALA A 236 -11.25 5.89 10.79
CA ALA A 236 -10.23 5.79 11.84
C ALA A 236 -8.93 6.46 11.39
N SER A 237 -8.41 7.32 12.26
CA SER A 237 -7.03 7.83 12.28
C SER A 237 -6.79 9.19 11.61
N GLY A 238 -6.77 10.23 12.46
CA GLY A 238 -6.07 11.48 12.18
C GLY A 238 -4.56 11.22 12.12
N VAL A 239 -4.08 10.84 10.93
CA VAL A 239 -2.67 10.56 10.65
C VAL A 239 -2.06 11.74 9.89
N GLY A 240 -0.96 12.25 10.43
CA GLY A 240 -0.11 13.24 9.78
C GLY A 240 0.53 12.68 8.51
N ARG A 241 0.61 13.52 7.48
CA ARG A 241 1.22 13.24 6.18
C ARG A 241 2.70 12.90 6.35
N GLY A 242 3.06 11.62 6.22
CA GLY A 242 4.42 11.14 6.10
C GLY A 242 4.54 10.27 4.85
N ARG A 243 5.66 10.39 4.13
CA ARG A 243 6.00 9.79 2.83
C ARG A 243 6.00 8.23 2.79
N GLY A 244 5.53 7.55 3.84
CA GLY A 244 5.65 6.09 4.05
C GLY A 244 4.33 5.31 4.16
N THR A 245 3.17 5.91 3.90
CA THR A 245 1.85 5.27 4.05
C THR A 245 1.09 5.05 2.74
N THR A 246 1.61 5.56 1.62
CA THR A 246 0.90 5.61 0.33
C THR A 246 1.04 4.34 -0.50
N ALA A 247 1.39 3.18 0.07
CA ALA A 247 1.50 1.91 -0.69
C ALA A 247 0.94 0.68 0.03
N TYR A 248 0.38 0.86 1.23
CA TYR A 248 -0.06 -0.25 2.07
C TYR A 248 -1.57 -0.20 2.28
N LEU A 249 -2.27 -1.19 1.72
CA LEU A 249 -3.71 -1.41 1.94
C LEU A 249 -3.94 -2.30 3.15
N PHE A 250 -5.15 -2.27 3.71
CA PHE A 250 -5.47 -3.21 4.78
C PHE A 250 -5.38 -4.63 4.22
N SER A 251 -4.87 -5.55 5.03
CA SER A 251 -4.85 -6.97 4.68
C SER A 251 -6.24 -7.51 4.31
N ALA A 252 -7.30 -6.96 4.90
CA ALA A 252 -8.69 -7.28 4.58
C ALA A 252 -9.13 -6.87 3.16
N ASP A 253 -8.38 -5.99 2.48
CA ASP A 253 -8.65 -5.56 1.10
C ASP A 253 -8.10 -6.56 0.07
N TYR A 254 -7.42 -7.62 0.52
CA TYR A 254 -6.86 -8.68 -0.32
C TYR A 254 -7.66 -9.98 -0.18
N SER A 255 -7.98 -10.58 -1.33
CA SER A 255 -8.55 -11.91 -1.41
C SER A 255 -7.47 -12.95 -1.12
N VAL A 256 -7.83 -14.02 -0.41
CA VAL A 256 -6.95 -15.18 -0.24
C VAL A 256 -6.75 -15.87 -1.59
N GLY A 257 -5.49 -16.20 -1.91
CA GLY A 257 -5.07 -16.98 -3.06
C GLY A 257 -3.96 -16.34 -3.89
N ASP A 258 -3.88 -16.78 -5.14
CA ASP A 258 -2.82 -16.42 -6.06
C ASP A 258 -3.11 -15.12 -6.82
N TYR A 259 -2.18 -14.18 -6.75
CA TYR A 259 -2.10 -13.02 -7.63
C TYR A 259 -1.00 -13.28 -8.65
N THR A 260 -1.35 -13.25 -9.94
CA THR A 260 -0.41 -13.47 -11.04
C THR A 260 -0.29 -12.20 -11.88
N TYR A 261 0.93 -11.86 -12.26
CA TYR A 261 1.25 -10.67 -13.04
C TYR A 261 2.08 -11.01 -14.26
N TYR A 262 1.91 -10.24 -15.32
CA TYR A 262 2.91 -10.09 -16.37
C TYR A 262 2.99 -8.62 -16.79
N VAL A 263 4.13 -8.26 -17.38
CA VAL A 263 4.37 -6.94 -17.94
C VAL A 263 4.68 -7.09 -19.42
N ALA A 264 4.21 -6.16 -20.23
CA ALA A 264 4.53 -6.05 -21.65
C ALA A 264 5.07 -4.65 -21.94
N GLY A 265 6.11 -4.55 -22.77
CA GLY A 265 6.52 -3.28 -23.36
C GLY A 265 5.59 -2.91 -24.52
N VAL A 266 5.45 -1.63 -24.82
CA VAL A 266 4.68 -1.15 -25.97
C VAL A 266 5.61 -0.35 -26.88
N ASP A 267 5.58 -0.62 -28.18
CA ASP A 267 6.35 0.14 -29.18
C ASP A 267 5.61 1.43 -29.62
N GLN A 268 6.30 2.27 -30.39
CA GLN A 268 5.75 3.52 -30.96
C GLN A 268 4.52 3.33 -31.85
N GLY A 269 4.27 2.10 -32.32
CA GLY A 269 3.08 1.73 -33.08
C GLY A 269 1.92 1.27 -32.21
N GLY A 270 2.06 1.32 -30.88
CA GLY A 270 1.10 0.82 -29.91
C GLY A 270 1.03 -0.70 -29.83
N LYS A 271 2.01 -1.42 -30.40
CA LYS A 271 2.07 -2.89 -30.36
C LYS A 271 2.82 -3.36 -29.13
N GLU A 272 2.34 -4.42 -28.51
CA GLU A 272 2.98 -5.01 -27.34
C GLU A 272 4.12 -5.95 -27.71
N THR A 273 5.15 -6.01 -26.86
CA THR A 273 6.08 -7.14 -26.86
C THR A 273 5.33 -8.43 -26.52
N PRO A 274 5.91 -9.61 -26.80
CA PRO A 274 5.45 -10.84 -26.15
C PRO A 274 5.38 -10.66 -24.63
N ALA A 275 4.41 -11.31 -23.98
CA ALA A 275 4.25 -11.22 -22.53
C ALA A 275 5.51 -11.70 -21.80
N SER A 276 5.84 -11.05 -20.68
CA SER A 276 6.84 -11.59 -19.76
C SER A 276 6.44 -12.98 -19.25
N LEU A 277 7.39 -13.65 -18.58
CA LEU A 277 7.02 -14.76 -17.70
C LEU A 277 5.99 -14.31 -16.65
N GLU A 278 5.20 -15.24 -16.14
CA GLU A 278 4.27 -14.95 -15.06
C GLU A 278 5.02 -14.81 -13.74
N ALA A 279 4.82 -13.70 -13.05
CA ALA A 279 5.27 -13.50 -11.67
C ALA A 279 4.10 -13.67 -10.71
N LYS A 280 4.30 -14.46 -9.65
CA LYS A 280 3.24 -14.80 -8.69
C LYS A 280 3.56 -14.28 -7.29
N MET A 281 2.54 -13.80 -6.59
CA MET A 281 2.53 -13.62 -5.15
C MET A 281 1.27 -14.26 -4.57
N VAL A 282 1.34 -14.77 -3.35
CA VAL A 282 0.28 -15.56 -2.73
C VAL A 282 -0.11 -14.93 -1.40
N PHE A 283 -1.39 -14.60 -1.26
CA PHE A 283 -1.97 -14.13 0.00
C PHE A 283 -2.65 -15.32 0.69
N LEU A 284 -2.05 -15.83 1.75
CA LEU A 284 -2.55 -16.99 2.47
C LEU A 284 -3.67 -16.61 3.44
N ASN A 285 -4.31 -17.63 4.02
CA ASN A 285 -5.25 -17.41 5.13
C ASN A 285 -4.62 -16.52 6.21
N PRO A 286 -5.32 -15.47 6.68
CA PRO A 286 -4.78 -14.51 7.64
C PRO A 286 -4.40 -15.14 8.97
N VAL A 287 -3.29 -14.68 9.56
CA VAL A 287 -2.95 -14.97 10.95
C VAL A 287 -4.05 -14.44 11.87
N SER A 288 -4.49 -15.24 12.83
CA SER A 288 -5.35 -14.81 13.92
C SER A 288 -4.52 -14.74 15.21
N VAL A 289 -4.40 -13.54 15.79
CA VAL A 289 -3.76 -13.37 17.10
C VAL A 289 -4.77 -13.78 18.18
N LEU A 290 -4.49 -14.91 18.84
CA LEU A 290 -5.33 -15.53 19.85
C LEU A 290 -5.07 -14.95 21.26
N SER A 291 -3.85 -14.49 21.50
CA SER A 291 -3.46 -13.79 22.72
C SER A 291 -2.32 -12.82 22.43
N PRO A 292 -2.41 -11.55 22.84
CA PRO A 292 -3.59 -10.93 23.43
C PRO A 292 -4.72 -10.71 22.43
N VAL A 293 -5.96 -10.77 22.91
CA VAL A 293 -7.13 -10.27 22.16
C VAL A 293 -7.20 -8.74 22.25
N ASP A 294 -7.92 -8.11 21.32
CA ASP A 294 -8.04 -6.65 21.30
C ASP A 294 -8.72 -6.11 22.57
N GLY A 295 -8.15 -5.05 23.15
CA GLY A 295 -8.58 -4.48 24.42
C GLY A 295 -8.20 -5.30 25.66
N GLN A 296 -7.41 -6.37 25.54
CA GLN A 296 -7.09 -7.22 26.69
C GLN A 296 -6.13 -6.55 27.68
N GLN A 297 -6.44 -6.68 28.98
CA GLN A 297 -5.51 -6.38 30.06
C GLN A 297 -4.80 -7.65 30.54
N ILE A 298 -3.46 -7.69 30.42
CA ILE A 298 -2.65 -8.86 30.78
C ILE A 298 -2.01 -8.67 32.15
N SER A 299 -1.94 -9.73 32.96
CA SER A 299 -1.23 -9.70 34.25
C SER A 299 0.25 -9.99 34.06
N GLY A 300 1.11 -9.26 34.77
CA GLY A 300 2.56 -9.40 34.66
C GLY A 300 3.16 -8.64 33.48
N VAL A 301 4.40 -8.21 33.62
CA VAL A 301 5.09 -7.35 32.63
C VAL A 301 5.75 -8.14 31.49
N TYR A 302 5.60 -9.47 31.48
CA TYR A 302 6.12 -10.38 30.47
C TYR A 302 4.97 -11.22 29.88
N PRO A 303 4.23 -10.69 28.90
CA PRO A 303 3.06 -11.37 28.35
C PRO A 303 3.44 -12.59 27.49
N ASN A 304 2.43 -13.41 27.21
CA ASN A 304 2.55 -14.54 26.30
C ASN A 304 1.72 -14.28 25.03
N PHE A 305 2.34 -14.51 23.88
CA PHE A 305 1.73 -14.34 22.57
C PHE A 305 1.31 -15.69 21.99
N LYS A 306 0.09 -15.78 21.49
CA LYS A 306 -0.43 -16.98 20.83
C LYS A 306 -1.13 -16.59 19.53
N TRP A 307 -0.89 -17.32 18.45
CA TRP A 307 -1.51 -17.04 17.15
C TRP A 307 -1.69 -18.32 16.33
N THR A 308 -2.57 -18.27 15.33
CA THR A 308 -2.73 -19.32 14.34
C THR A 308 -1.63 -19.25 13.28
N ILE A 309 -1.25 -20.40 12.75
CA ILE A 309 -0.36 -20.50 11.60
C ILE A 309 -1.21 -20.74 10.37
N ALA A 310 -0.90 -20.05 9.27
CA ALA A 310 -1.54 -20.28 7.98
C ALA A 310 -1.23 -21.71 7.53
N SER A 311 -2.12 -22.61 7.89
CA SER A 311 -1.98 -24.04 7.69
C SER A 311 -3.21 -24.49 6.92
N GLY A 312 -2.94 -25.11 5.78
CA GLY A 312 -3.83 -26.06 5.16
C GLY A 312 -3.26 -27.45 5.38
N PRO A 313 -4.07 -28.51 5.61
CA PRO A 313 -3.59 -29.89 5.53
C PRO A 313 -2.96 -30.14 4.14
N PRO A 314 -2.16 -31.21 3.91
CA PRO A 314 -1.10 -31.28 2.89
C PRO A 314 -1.46 -31.01 1.41
N ASN A 315 -2.74 -30.76 1.08
CA ASN A 315 -3.26 -30.48 -0.25
C ASN A 315 -4.22 -29.26 -0.31
N ASP A 316 -4.19 -28.35 0.68
CA ASP A 316 -4.98 -27.12 0.67
C ASP A 316 -4.09 -25.93 0.24
N ASP A 317 -4.47 -25.34 -0.90
CA ASP A 317 -3.75 -24.26 -1.58
C ASP A 317 -3.68 -22.95 -0.76
N ALA A 318 -4.37 -22.87 0.38
CA ALA A 318 -4.45 -21.68 1.23
C ALA A 318 -3.42 -21.64 2.40
N GLY A 319 -2.52 -22.62 2.49
CA GLY A 319 -1.47 -22.73 3.53
C GLY A 319 -0.04 -22.48 3.04
N TRP A 320 0.93 -22.50 3.97
CA TRP A 320 2.34 -22.48 3.59
C TRP A 320 2.70 -23.67 2.68
N PRO A 321 3.60 -23.50 1.69
CA PRO A 321 4.04 -24.61 0.85
C PRO A 321 4.56 -25.79 1.67
N ALA A 322 4.33 -27.02 1.19
CA ALA A 322 4.82 -28.22 1.87
C ALA A 322 6.35 -28.17 2.08
N ASP A 323 6.79 -28.64 3.25
CA ASP A 323 8.17 -28.65 3.72
C ASP A 323 8.85 -27.26 3.78
N SER A 324 8.06 -26.18 3.72
CA SER A 324 8.60 -24.84 3.86
C SER A 324 8.82 -24.46 5.33
N MET A 325 9.78 -23.55 5.56
CA MET A 325 10.00 -22.91 6.86
C MET A 325 9.70 -21.42 6.73
N ALA A 326 8.48 -21.03 7.07
CA ALA A 326 8.05 -19.63 7.00
C ALA A 326 8.69 -18.81 8.13
N ASP A 327 9.09 -17.59 7.79
CA ASP A 327 9.57 -16.60 8.75
C ASP A 327 8.38 -15.85 9.33
N TYR A 328 8.17 -16.04 10.64
CA TYR A 328 7.19 -15.29 11.41
C TYR A 328 7.85 -14.15 12.16
N PHE A 329 7.27 -12.96 12.05
CA PHE A 329 7.71 -11.74 12.71
C PHE A 329 6.68 -11.36 13.77
N VAL A 330 7.12 -11.28 15.02
CA VAL A 330 6.31 -10.79 16.15
C VAL A 330 6.87 -9.43 16.54
N MET A 331 6.06 -8.38 16.43
CA MET A 331 6.47 -7.00 16.67
C MET A 331 5.53 -6.35 17.67
N ILE A 332 6.10 -5.64 18.65
CA ILE A 332 5.38 -4.92 19.69
C ILE A 332 5.75 -3.45 19.57
N SER A 333 4.74 -2.57 19.60
CA SER A 333 4.94 -1.13 19.59
C SER A 333 4.05 -0.46 20.64
N ASP A 334 4.55 0.60 21.27
CA ASP A 334 3.84 1.38 22.29
C ASP A 334 3.43 2.78 21.83
N ASP A 335 3.76 3.14 20.59
CA ASP A 335 3.39 4.39 19.93
C ASP A 335 2.74 4.06 18.59
N LYS A 336 1.52 4.56 18.39
CA LYS A 336 0.75 4.40 17.15
C LYS A 336 1.49 4.86 15.89
N ASN A 337 2.49 5.74 16.03
CA ASN A 337 3.28 6.31 14.94
C ASN A 337 4.77 5.90 15.00
N ALA A 338 5.14 4.94 15.85
CA ALA A 338 6.54 4.52 15.96
C ALA A 338 7.06 4.05 14.61
N GLN A 339 8.24 4.54 14.23
CA GLN A 339 8.92 4.13 13.00
C GLN A 339 9.48 2.71 13.10
N SER A 340 9.72 2.22 14.32
CA SER A 340 10.16 0.87 14.58
C SER A 340 9.49 0.33 15.85
N PRO A 341 9.29 -0.99 15.96
CA PRO A 341 8.78 -1.60 17.18
C PRO A 341 9.70 -1.37 18.38
N VAL A 342 9.13 -1.36 19.59
CA VAL A 342 9.90 -1.38 20.84
C VAL A 342 10.54 -2.75 21.09
N TRP A 343 9.98 -3.79 20.49
CA TRP A 343 10.54 -5.13 20.51
C TRP A 343 10.08 -5.91 19.28
N ALA A 344 10.98 -6.67 18.67
CA ALA A 344 10.66 -7.56 17.57
C ALA A 344 11.41 -8.89 17.71
N LYS A 345 10.78 -9.97 17.26
CA LYS A 345 11.39 -11.29 17.20
C LYS A 345 10.97 -12.02 15.94
N GLN A 346 11.96 -12.64 15.31
CA GLN A 346 11.76 -13.52 14.16
C GLN A 346 11.88 -14.97 14.62
N LEU A 347 11.01 -15.83 14.11
CA LEU A 347 11.08 -17.27 14.29
C LEU A 347 10.75 -18.00 13.00
N LYS A 348 11.40 -19.15 12.79
CA LYS A 348 11.07 -20.05 11.67
C LYS A 348 10.07 -21.10 12.14
N ILE A 349 9.01 -21.30 11.35
CA ILE A 349 7.93 -22.23 11.65
C ILE A 349 7.78 -23.18 10.46
N LEU A 350 7.75 -24.48 10.74
CA LEU A 350 7.59 -25.51 9.71
C LEU A 350 6.14 -25.54 9.22
N SER A 351 5.94 -25.71 7.91
CA SER A 351 4.63 -25.93 7.32
C SER A 351 3.90 -27.09 8.01
N GLY A 352 2.61 -26.91 8.31
CA GLY A 352 1.77 -27.93 8.96
C GLY A 352 1.54 -27.72 10.46
N GLU A 353 2.29 -26.84 11.13
CA GLU A 353 1.89 -26.33 12.45
C GLU A 353 0.57 -25.55 12.33
N THR A 354 -0.35 -25.68 13.29
CA THR A 354 -1.65 -24.98 13.27
C THR A 354 -1.68 -23.74 14.15
N GLU A 355 -0.89 -23.72 15.22
CA GLU A 355 -0.81 -22.65 16.20
C GLU A 355 0.60 -22.55 16.77
N ARG A 356 0.98 -21.34 17.21
CA ARG A 356 2.26 -21.11 17.88
C ARG A 356 2.09 -20.23 19.11
N GLN A 357 3.00 -20.43 20.06
CA GLN A 357 3.11 -19.64 21.27
C GLN A 357 4.54 -19.11 21.43
N LEU A 358 4.64 -17.88 21.96
CA LEU A 358 5.91 -17.21 22.26
C LEU A 358 5.83 -16.46 23.59
N PHE A 359 6.72 -16.83 24.51
CA PHE A 359 6.95 -16.08 25.73
C PHE A 359 7.76 -14.83 25.42
N TYR A 360 7.26 -13.67 25.86
CA TYR A 360 7.97 -12.40 25.71
C TYR A 360 9.25 -12.41 26.55
N ASP A 361 10.38 -12.12 25.89
CA ASP A 361 11.72 -12.12 26.47
C ASP A 361 12.39 -10.73 26.46
N GLY A 362 11.63 -9.68 26.10
CA GLY A 362 12.11 -8.31 26.14
C GLY A 362 12.08 -7.70 27.55
N LEU A 363 12.39 -6.41 27.62
CA LEU A 363 12.29 -5.65 28.88
C LEU A 363 10.83 -5.58 29.35
N GLY A 364 10.62 -5.65 30.67
CA GLY A 364 9.28 -5.63 31.27
C GLY A 364 8.43 -4.46 30.76
N LEU A 365 7.27 -4.78 30.20
CA LEU A 365 6.36 -3.80 29.62
C LEU A 365 5.79 -2.85 30.69
N ASN A 366 5.67 -1.58 30.33
CA ASN A 366 5.24 -0.51 31.23
C ASN A 366 3.70 -0.52 31.42
N PRO A 367 3.18 -0.70 32.65
CA PRO A 367 1.74 -0.68 32.92
C PRO A 367 1.03 0.65 32.67
N ALA A 368 1.77 1.74 32.39
CA ALA A 368 1.22 3.04 32.02
C ALA A 368 1.03 3.22 30.51
N LYS A 369 1.48 2.26 29.70
CA LYS A 369 1.41 2.31 28.23
C LYS A 369 0.41 1.29 27.68
N LYS A 370 -0.07 1.58 26.47
CA LYS A 370 -0.78 0.64 25.63
C LYS A 370 0.16 0.15 24.53
N TYR A 371 -0.07 -1.07 24.08
CA TYR A 371 0.79 -1.75 23.14
C TYR A 371 -0.05 -2.33 21.99
N LYS A 372 0.49 -2.29 20.78
CA LYS A 372 0.01 -3.05 19.64
C LYS A 372 0.92 -4.23 19.40
N VAL A 373 0.36 -5.37 19.03
CA VAL A 373 1.12 -6.54 18.57
C VAL A 373 0.78 -6.86 17.13
N ASN A 374 1.78 -6.90 16.26
CA ASN A 374 1.66 -7.33 14.88
C ASN A 374 2.42 -8.64 14.69
N ILE A 375 1.72 -9.67 14.26
CA ILE A 375 2.27 -11.01 14.02
C ILE A 375 1.92 -11.41 12.60
N TYR A 376 2.92 -11.59 11.74
CA TYR A 376 2.70 -12.03 10.37
C TYR A 376 3.77 -13.04 9.95
N GLY A 377 3.43 -13.90 9.01
CA GLY A 377 4.37 -14.83 8.39
C GLY A 377 4.69 -14.41 6.96
N ARG A 378 5.89 -14.76 6.50
CA ARG A 378 6.33 -14.64 5.11
C ARG A 378 7.18 -15.84 4.72
N TYR A 379 7.08 -16.27 3.46
CA TYR A 379 7.95 -17.29 2.92
C TYR A 379 8.27 -17.02 1.45
N ARG A 380 9.52 -17.25 1.08
CA ARG A 380 9.95 -17.29 -0.32
C ARG A 380 11.15 -18.23 -0.42
N LYS A 381 11.11 -19.12 -1.41
CA LYS A 381 12.17 -20.11 -1.63
C LYS A 381 13.39 -19.52 -2.35
N SER A 382 13.15 -18.77 -3.42
CA SER A 382 14.16 -18.02 -4.18
C SER A 382 13.53 -16.77 -4.79
N GLU A 383 14.33 -15.90 -5.39
CA GLU A 383 13.82 -14.68 -6.04
C GLU A 383 12.89 -14.95 -7.24
N TYR A 384 12.91 -16.15 -7.81
CA TYR A 384 12.05 -16.57 -8.92
C TYR A 384 10.79 -17.32 -8.46
N ASP A 385 10.73 -17.68 -7.18
CA ASP A 385 9.59 -18.36 -6.59
C ASP A 385 8.55 -17.35 -6.05
N PRO A 386 7.27 -17.76 -5.93
CA PRO A 386 6.24 -16.87 -5.42
C PRO A 386 6.54 -16.32 -4.01
N ASP A 387 6.15 -15.08 -3.75
CA ASP A 387 6.16 -14.50 -2.41
C ASP A 387 4.89 -14.90 -1.65
N TYR A 388 5.02 -15.58 -0.53
CA TYR A 388 3.88 -15.96 0.31
C TYR A 388 3.81 -15.05 1.52
N ILE A 389 2.61 -14.56 1.83
CA ILE A 389 2.36 -13.79 3.05
C ILE A 389 1.11 -14.29 3.77
N SER A 390 1.15 -14.29 5.10
CA SER A 390 -0.03 -14.40 5.96
C SER A 390 0.04 -13.28 6.99
N ILE A 391 -0.91 -12.34 6.93
CA ILE A 391 -0.92 -11.12 7.74
C ILE A 391 -2.31 -10.95 8.36
N PRO A 392 -2.42 -10.53 9.64
CA PRO A 392 -3.70 -10.46 10.33
C PRO A 392 -4.59 -9.34 9.79
N PHE A 393 -5.90 -9.55 9.82
CA PHE A 393 -6.90 -8.53 9.51
C PHE A 393 -7.07 -7.49 10.61
N ASN A 394 -6.83 -7.88 11.86
CA ASN A 394 -6.96 -7.00 13.02
C ASN A 394 -5.66 -7.00 13.82
N ILE A 395 -5.28 -5.82 14.31
CA ILE A 395 -4.07 -5.62 15.13
C ILE A 395 -4.49 -5.35 16.57
N PRO A 396 -4.37 -6.34 17.48
CA PRO A 396 -4.80 -6.17 18.86
C PRO A 396 -4.02 -5.07 19.58
N GLU A 397 -4.76 -4.21 20.28
CA GLU A 397 -4.24 -3.32 21.31
C GLU A 397 -4.41 -3.94 22.69
N PHE A 398 -3.38 -3.92 23.53
CA PHE A 398 -3.40 -4.49 24.88
C PHE A 398 -2.61 -3.62 25.87
N TRP A 399 -2.76 -3.87 27.17
CA TRP A 399 -1.96 -3.22 28.21
C TRP A 399 -1.73 -4.11 29.42
N ILE A 400 -0.72 -3.76 30.23
CA ILE A 400 -0.38 -4.53 31.43
C ILE A 400 -1.18 -4.02 32.63
N LYS A 401 -1.69 -4.94 33.43
CA LYS A 401 -2.32 -4.65 34.73
C LYS A 401 -1.28 -4.08 35.68
N LYS A 402 -1.54 -2.88 36.23
CA LYS A 402 -0.74 -2.34 37.33
C LYS A 402 -0.75 -3.34 38.49
N PRO A 403 0.42 -3.71 39.05
CA PRO A 403 0.44 -4.53 40.26
C PRO A 403 -0.31 -3.78 41.36
N GLY A 404 -1.29 -4.45 41.98
CA GLY A 404 -2.03 -3.86 43.10
C GLY A 404 -1.08 -3.59 44.27
N LEU A 405 -1.35 -2.52 45.04
CA LEU A 405 -0.59 -2.12 46.24
C LEU A 405 -0.27 -3.30 47.17
N VAL A 406 -1.20 -4.25 47.31
CA VAL A 406 -1.05 -5.45 48.16
C VAL A 406 0.05 -6.41 47.66
N SER A 407 0.29 -6.49 46.34
CA SER A 407 1.34 -7.35 45.77
C SER A 407 2.76 -6.78 45.93
N VAL A 408 2.87 -5.45 45.97
CA VAL A 408 4.15 -4.75 46.21
C VAL A 408 4.63 -5.01 47.64
N PHE A 409 3.72 -4.94 48.62
CA PHE A 409 4.05 -5.29 50.00
C PHE A 409 4.38 -6.78 50.19
N ARG A 410 3.73 -7.69 49.45
CA ARG A 410 4.03 -9.14 49.56
C ARG A 410 5.41 -9.50 48.98
N ASN A 411 5.84 -8.85 47.91
CA ASN A 411 7.17 -9.10 47.32
C ASN A 411 8.30 -8.45 48.13
N ILE A 412 8.08 -7.26 48.70
CA ILE A 412 9.05 -6.64 49.61
C ILE A 412 9.19 -7.47 50.90
N PHE A 413 8.09 -7.99 51.46
CA PHE A 413 8.18 -8.87 52.62
C PHE A 413 8.82 -10.23 52.30
N ALA A 414 8.64 -10.79 51.10
CA ALA A 414 9.27 -12.04 50.71
C ALA A 414 10.79 -11.91 50.52
N GLU A 415 11.28 -10.81 49.91
CA GLU A 415 12.73 -10.55 49.80
C GLU A 415 13.37 -10.27 51.17
N ILE A 416 12.68 -9.53 52.05
CA ILE A 416 13.18 -9.27 53.41
C ILE A 416 13.18 -10.57 54.24
N PHE A 417 12.16 -11.44 54.13
CA PHE A 417 12.15 -12.70 54.88
C PHE A 417 13.26 -13.67 54.43
N SER A 418 13.64 -13.69 53.15
CA SER A 418 14.79 -14.48 52.67
C SER A 418 16.16 -13.96 53.10
N LEU A 419 16.21 -12.73 53.64
CA LEU A 419 17.43 -12.13 54.21
C LEU A 419 17.55 -12.35 55.72
N PHE A 420 16.49 -12.83 56.39
CA PHE A 420 16.44 -12.99 57.84
C PHE A 420 16.14 -14.43 58.33
N PHE A 421 16.00 -15.41 57.43
CA PHE A 421 15.88 -16.83 57.76
C PHE A 421 16.75 -17.73 56.89
#